data_AF-A0A4P1QFU0-F1
#
_entry.id   AF-A0A4P1QFU0-F1
#
_cell.length_a   1.000
_cell.length_b   1.000
_cell.length_c   1.000
_cell.angle_alpha   90.00
_cell.angle_beta   90.00
_cell.angle_gamma   90.00
#
_symmetry.space_group_name_H-M   'P 1'
#
loop_
_entity.id
_entity.type
_entity.pdbx_description
1 polymer ?
#
loop_
_entity_poly.entity_id
_entity_poly.type
_entity_poly.pdbx_seq_one_letter_code
_entity_poly.pdbx_strand_id
1 'polypeptide(L)'
;MKKKIPGWATFLIVFFLFLTAGLAGFATYLVLKQKWEKLQEPDNNTPIVYNKKNSAAEYSEGISIKNEFLEIEEYPYAIDYDNNPKYFFGIEGLELLSREFHKRAWYGPEIIEIPKITINKKFTNVNTNQVNGFYTPDSKEIALFTTEIVRDKNGNIRKVDNLRNDIKVEMVLPTLVHEYTHHVANVYNNSGKLSDPNYSNELDYKLSTNIHYIATYANNIKFLKEFKSSLFYDETYKPITNLPNWDIGNKSIFSYPNSLYKSFSARELFNYANYTNIENPEKWNSLNTTEYTFNNTYESPIKFSEPVESGKIEYLYSFEELIPREFMKMIYSTSKRIAKSSTNPNGILYFDKVDDYGHNYGIHLTAYGEDSLRNLAFKPKSLNSYNVKIAAPNWVFDDELKQFRNIYGQQIYPATENNVQLKKFYKTFLDLFGYGQTISYMGYKTIFNNKTKNSDYENIRLGGYLSNNGIDSKNNVYLTYEVGTKTKNVKLNLFNTNFTTKTKWNSFSEDRKYNPSILNKPSSMYAYYSNLINIQDIKKSLIGDKEFKYFIWQDKNNNGDYDANEKVNIDFKKEFNIQNEIQRSIINSRKSFEIQKNTKALFNSHILKLNYEKTTDTLGQEIDNYYYSFVKY
;
A
#
# COMPACT_ATOMS: atom_id res chain seq x y z
N MET A 1 92.10 2.06 -17.95
CA MET A 1 91.53 2.15 -19.31
C MET A 1 90.00 2.17 -19.23
N LYS A 2 89.36 3.33 -19.38
CA LYS A 2 87.89 3.41 -19.51
C LYS A 2 87.54 2.94 -20.94
N LYS A 3 86.95 1.75 -21.07
CA LYS A 3 86.44 1.25 -22.37
C LYS A 3 85.41 2.26 -22.88
N LYS A 4 85.81 3.08 -23.85
CA LYS A 4 84.88 3.97 -24.57
C LYS A 4 83.85 3.07 -25.25
N ILE A 5 82.58 3.30 -24.93
CA ILE A 5 81.47 2.64 -25.63
C ILE A 5 81.66 2.97 -27.12
N PRO A 6 81.72 1.96 -28.00
CA PRO A 6 81.87 2.19 -29.43
C PRO A 6 80.75 3.11 -29.92
N GLY A 7 81.05 4.06 -30.81
CA GLY A 7 80.06 5.03 -31.28
C GLY A 7 78.78 4.40 -31.85
N TRP A 8 78.87 3.20 -32.42
CA TRP A 8 77.72 2.42 -32.89
C TRP A 8 76.82 1.92 -31.74
N ALA A 9 77.38 1.61 -30.57
CA ALA A 9 76.63 1.18 -29.39
C ALA A 9 75.98 2.38 -28.68
N THR A 10 76.64 3.55 -28.66
CA THR A 10 76.00 4.80 -28.20
C THR A 10 74.85 5.19 -29.14
N PHE A 11 75.04 5.06 -30.45
CA PHE A 11 73.98 5.25 -31.43
C PHE A 11 72.81 4.30 -31.21
N LEU A 12 73.05 3.01 -30.97
CA LEU A 12 71.99 2.03 -30.68
C LEU A 12 71.24 2.33 -29.38
N ILE A 13 71.91 2.77 -28.32
CA ILE A 13 71.26 3.14 -27.06
C ILE A 13 70.38 4.38 -27.24
N VAL A 14 70.89 5.40 -27.93
CA VAL A 14 70.12 6.60 -28.26
C VAL A 14 68.95 6.25 -29.19
N PHE A 15 69.16 5.40 -30.19
CA PHE A 15 68.13 4.91 -31.08
C PHE A 15 67.04 4.12 -30.33
N PHE A 16 67.41 3.24 -29.40
CA PHE A 16 66.45 2.51 -28.55
C PHE A 16 65.67 3.45 -27.63
N LEU A 17 66.30 4.49 -27.08
CA LEU A 17 65.63 5.52 -26.27
C LEU A 17 64.63 6.33 -27.11
N PHE A 18 64.98 6.70 -28.34
CA PHE A 18 64.04 7.35 -29.26
C PHE A 18 62.92 6.40 -29.72
N LEU A 19 63.21 5.12 -29.91
CA LEU A 19 62.22 4.12 -30.32
C LEU A 19 61.24 3.80 -29.18
N THR A 20 61.73 3.73 -27.93
CA THR A 20 60.88 3.55 -26.73
C THR A 20 60.09 4.81 -26.40
N ALA A 21 60.67 6.01 -26.52
CA ALA A 21 59.93 7.27 -26.40
C ALA A 21 58.89 7.44 -27.53
N GLY A 22 59.21 7.00 -28.75
CA GLY A 22 58.29 6.95 -29.89
C GLY A 22 57.15 5.97 -29.69
N LEU A 23 57.42 4.77 -29.15
CA LEU A 23 56.39 3.78 -28.80
C LEU A 23 55.51 4.24 -27.64
N ALA A 24 56.09 4.86 -26.60
CA ALA A 24 55.33 5.44 -25.49
C ALA A 24 54.48 6.64 -25.95
N GLY A 25 55.03 7.49 -26.83
CA GLY A 25 54.30 8.58 -27.47
C GLY A 25 53.18 8.07 -28.37
N PHE A 26 53.41 6.99 -29.13
CA PHE A 26 52.42 6.36 -29.99
C PHE A 26 51.32 5.65 -29.19
N ALA A 27 51.65 4.95 -28.10
CA ALA A 27 50.67 4.36 -27.19
C ALA A 27 49.83 5.44 -26.50
N THR A 28 50.46 6.54 -26.07
CA THR A 28 49.76 7.70 -25.48
C THR A 28 48.88 8.38 -26.53
N TYR A 29 49.37 8.53 -27.76
CA TYR A 29 48.61 9.01 -28.91
C TYR A 29 47.46 8.07 -29.25
N LEU A 30 47.60 6.74 -29.18
CA LEU A 30 46.51 5.80 -29.40
C LEU A 30 45.46 5.89 -28.29
N VAL A 31 45.86 6.04 -27.03
CA VAL A 31 44.92 6.25 -25.90
C VAL A 31 44.21 7.60 -26.02
N LEU A 32 44.93 8.66 -26.40
CA LEU A 32 44.37 9.98 -26.63
C LEU A 32 43.50 10.00 -27.88
N LYS A 33 43.91 9.38 -28.97
CA LYS A 33 43.15 9.22 -30.22
C LYS A 33 41.91 8.37 -29.98
N GLN A 34 41.98 7.29 -29.21
CA GLN A 34 40.79 6.52 -28.84
C GLN A 34 39.86 7.31 -27.91
N LYS A 35 40.38 8.22 -27.07
CA LYS A 35 39.58 9.22 -26.34
C LYS A 35 39.04 10.33 -27.25
N TRP A 36 39.77 10.72 -28.29
CA TRP A 36 39.43 11.85 -29.16
C TRP A 36 38.50 11.43 -30.30
N GLU A 37 38.63 10.22 -30.83
CA GLU A 37 37.69 9.53 -31.71
C GLU A 37 36.41 9.18 -30.93
N LYS A 38 36.50 8.82 -29.63
CA LYS A 38 35.30 8.80 -28.76
C LYS A 38 34.65 10.18 -28.54
N LEU A 39 35.38 11.27 -28.79
CA LEU A 39 34.87 12.64 -28.74
C LEU A 39 34.49 13.19 -30.13
N GLN A 40 34.76 12.44 -31.22
CA GLN A 40 34.61 12.90 -32.60
C GLN A 40 33.98 11.88 -33.56
N GLU A 41 33.56 10.70 -33.11
CA GLU A 41 32.65 9.87 -33.91
C GLU A 41 31.37 10.69 -34.18
N PRO A 42 31.08 11.02 -35.44
CA PRO A 42 29.78 11.53 -35.81
C PRO A 42 28.86 10.33 -35.83
N ASP A 43 28.25 10.02 -34.69
CA ASP A 43 27.11 9.13 -34.71
C ASP A 43 25.93 9.93 -35.24
N ASN A 44 25.55 9.62 -36.48
CA ASN A 44 24.32 10.02 -37.14
C ASN A 44 23.11 9.33 -36.50
N ASN A 45 22.99 9.49 -35.18
CA ASN A 45 21.74 9.47 -34.45
C ASN A 45 21.71 10.77 -33.69
N THR A 46 21.04 11.75 -34.30
CA THR A 46 20.76 13.09 -33.76
C THR A 46 20.78 13.09 -32.23
N PRO A 47 21.71 13.81 -31.58
CA PRO A 47 21.57 14.07 -30.16
C PRO A 47 20.22 14.76 -29.99
N ILE A 48 19.34 14.16 -29.20
CA ILE A 48 18.20 14.90 -28.67
C ILE A 48 18.81 15.93 -27.74
N VAL A 49 19.14 17.09 -28.30
CA VAL A 49 19.21 18.31 -27.52
C VAL A 49 17.77 18.53 -27.07
N TYR A 50 17.43 18.00 -25.90
CA TYR A 50 16.18 18.31 -25.24
C TYR A 50 16.21 19.80 -24.95
N ASN A 51 15.51 20.53 -25.80
CA ASN A 51 15.15 21.89 -25.54
C ASN A 51 14.53 21.92 -24.14
N LYS A 52 15.12 22.70 -23.23
CA LYS A 52 14.68 22.89 -21.84
C LYS A 52 13.26 23.52 -21.74
N LYS A 53 12.51 23.55 -22.86
CA LYS A 53 11.13 23.98 -23.05
C LYS A 53 10.12 22.84 -23.22
N ASN A 54 10.53 21.59 -23.46
CA ASN A 54 9.58 20.48 -23.67
C ASN A 54 9.35 19.64 -22.40
N SER A 55 9.19 20.29 -21.25
CA SER A 55 8.51 19.63 -20.15
C SER A 55 7.02 19.54 -20.52
N ALA A 56 6.35 18.42 -20.27
CA ALA A 56 4.89 18.28 -20.37
C ALA A 56 4.17 19.19 -19.34
N ALA A 57 4.48 20.49 -19.31
CA ALA A 57 4.00 21.48 -18.37
C ALA A 57 2.72 22.18 -18.84
N GLU A 58 2.27 21.93 -20.07
CA GLU A 58 1.16 22.68 -20.69
C GLU A 58 -0.07 21.84 -21.06
N TYR A 59 -0.04 20.50 -20.94
CA TYR A 59 -1.24 19.71 -21.21
C TYR A 59 -2.19 19.73 -20.02
N SER A 60 -3.34 20.39 -20.21
CA SER A 60 -4.44 20.44 -19.24
C SER A 60 -5.36 19.22 -19.30
N GLU A 61 -5.25 18.38 -20.33
CA GLU A 61 -6.15 17.26 -20.60
C GLU A 61 -5.38 15.93 -20.61
N GLY A 62 -5.78 15.02 -19.72
CA GLY A 62 -5.34 13.63 -19.72
C GLY A 62 -6.28 12.73 -20.50
N ILE A 63 -5.86 11.50 -20.77
CA ILE A 63 -6.77 10.43 -21.20
C ILE A 63 -7.35 9.76 -19.95
N SER A 64 -8.63 9.36 -19.99
CA SER A 64 -9.23 8.70 -18.84
C SER A 64 -10.06 7.48 -19.23
N ILE A 65 -10.14 6.55 -18.30
CA ILE A 65 -11.14 5.49 -18.29
C ILE A 65 -12.00 5.65 -17.04
N LYS A 66 -13.25 5.21 -17.13
CA LYS A 66 -14.15 5.17 -16.00
C LYS A 66 -14.89 3.85 -15.98
N ASN A 67 -14.81 3.16 -14.86
CA ASN A 67 -15.66 2.00 -14.59
C ASN A 67 -16.73 2.37 -13.55
N GLU A 68 -17.40 1.37 -12.98
CA GLU A 68 -18.52 1.57 -12.05
C GLU A 68 -18.18 2.44 -10.81
N PHE A 69 -16.95 2.34 -10.29
CA PHE A 69 -16.56 3.01 -9.04
C PHE A 69 -15.19 3.69 -9.07
N LEU A 70 -14.47 3.66 -10.19
CA LEU A 70 -13.11 4.20 -10.30
C LEU A 70 -12.90 4.92 -11.64
N GLU A 71 -12.41 6.15 -11.56
CA GLU A 71 -11.90 6.90 -12.71
C GLU A 71 -10.37 6.93 -12.62
N ILE A 72 -9.69 6.50 -13.68
CA ILE A 72 -8.23 6.59 -13.79
C ILE A 72 -7.91 7.51 -14.95
N GLU A 73 -7.19 8.59 -14.66
CA GLU A 73 -6.75 9.59 -15.66
C GLU A 73 -5.22 9.62 -15.74
N GLU A 74 -4.71 9.49 -16.95
CA GLU A 74 -3.29 9.58 -17.25
C GLU A 74 -2.96 10.85 -18.00
N TYR A 75 -1.99 11.58 -17.48
CA TYR A 75 -1.38 12.73 -18.14
C TYR A 75 -0.13 12.29 -18.92
N PRO A 76 0.20 12.96 -20.03
CA PRO A 76 1.38 12.62 -20.82
C PRO A 76 2.66 12.68 -19.98
N TYR A 77 3.49 11.64 -20.09
CA TYR A 77 4.80 11.60 -19.40
C TYR A 77 5.91 12.27 -20.24
N ALA A 78 5.69 12.35 -21.55
CA ALA A 78 6.60 12.93 -22.53
C ALA A 78 5.83 13.48 -23.74
N ILE A 79 6.54 14.16 -24.62
CA ILE A 79 6.06 14.60 -25.94
C ILE A 79 7.07 14.06 -26.97
N ASP A 80 6.61 13.54 -28.10
CA ASP A 80 7.47 13.08 -29.19
C ASP A 80 8.02 14.24 -30.05
N TYR A 81 8.78 13.92 -31.10
CA TYR A 81 9.35 14.94 -31.99
C TYR A 81 8.30 15.67 -32.83
N ASP A 82 7.16 15.03 -33.07
CA ASP A 82 6.03 15.56 -33.83
C ASP A 82 5.04 16.33 -32.94
N ASN A 83 5.43 16.59 -31.68
CA ASN A 83 4.64 17.28 -30.66
C ASN A 83 3.40 16.50 -30.18
N ASN A 84 3.34 15.18 -30.41
CA ASN A 84 2.26 14.34 -29.89
C ASN A 84 2.53 13.94 -28.43
N PRO A 85 1.50 13.92 -27.57
CA PRO A 85 1.63 13.45 -26.20
C PRO A 85 1.91 11.94 -26.15
N LYS A 86 2.88 11.55 -25.33
CA LYS A 86 3.17 10.14 -25.01
C LYS A 86 2.57 9.76 -23.66
N TYR A 87 1.82 8.68 -23.68
CA TYR A 87 1.19 8.08 -22.50
C TYR A 87 1.91 6.78 -22.15
N PHE A 88 2.15 6.54 -20.86
CA PHE A 88 2.85 5.35 -20.40
C PHE A 88 1.96 4.13 -20.62
N PHE A 89 0.68 4.21 -20.26
CA PHE A 89 -0.30 3.14 -20.44
C PHE A 89 -1.09 3.25 -21.74
N GLY A 90 -1.63 4.44 -22.05
CA GLY A 90 -2.70 4.53 -23.06
C GLY A 90 -3.99 3.85 -22.56
N ILE A 91 -5.09 3.95 -23.32
CA ILE A 91 -6.41 3.43 -22.91
C ILE A 91 -6.36 1.92 -22.57
N GLU A 92 -5.78 1.09 -23.44
CA GLU A 92 -5.69 -0.35 -23.21
C GLU A 92 -4.88 -0.71 -21.95
N GLY A 93 -3.81 0.04 -21.68
CA GLY A 93 -3.00 -0.15 -20.48
C GLY A 93 -3.75 0.26 -19.21
N LEU A 94 -4.54 1.33 -19.26
CA LEU A 94 -5.39 1.77 -18.15
C LEU A 94 -6.49 0.75 -17.85
N GLU A 95 -7.12 0.18 -18.86
CA GLU A 95 -8.13 -0.87 -18.68
C GLU A 95 -7.53 -2.12 -18.02
N LEU A 96 -6.32 -2.51 -18.43
CA LEU A 96 -5.59 -3.59 -17.78
C LEU A 96 -5.21 -3.26 -16.34
N LEU A 97 -4.72 -2.03 -16.06
CA LEU A 97 -4.41 -1.58 -14.71
C LEU A 97 -5.65 -1.65 -13.80
N SER A 98 -6.78 -1.13 -14.28
CA SER A 98 -8.05 -1.18 -13.56
C SER A 98 -8.45 -2.62 -13.27
N ARG A 99 -8.46 -3.50 -14.28
CA ARG A 99 -8.79 -4.92 -14.09
C ARG A 99 -7.88 -5.63 -13.09
N GLU A 100 -6.57 -5.44 -13.17
CA GLU A 100 -5.62 -6.07 -12.24
C GLU A 100 -5.72 -5.51 -10.82
N PHE A 101 -6.01 -4.22 -10.68
CA PHE A 101 -6.34 -3.61 -9.38
C PHE A 101 -7.56 -4.28 -8.75
N HIS A 102 -8.66 -4.46 -9.51
CA HIS A 102 -9.87 -5.13 -9.03
C HIS A 102 -9.65 -6.59 -8.66
N LYS A 103 -8.69 -7.25 -9.32
CA LYS A 103 -8.35 -8.66 -9.08
C LYS A 103 -7.41 -8.87 -7.89
N ARG A 104 -6.63 -7.86 -7.49
CA ARG A 104 -5.52 -8.05 -6.54
C ARG A 104 -5.58 -7.18 -5.30
N ALA A 105 -6.23 -6.01 -5.36
CA ALA A 105 -6.52 -5.22 -4.19
C ALA A 105 -7.70 -5.81 -3.40
N TRP A 106 -7.77 -5.47 -2.12
CA TRP A 106 -8.98 -5.62 -1.32
C TRP A 106 -9.68 -4.28 -1.31
N TYR A 107 -10.96 -4.26 -1.63
CA TYR A 107 -11.79 -3.08 -1.54
C TYR A 107 -13.12 -3.48 -0.92
N GLY A 108 -13.60 -2.64 -0.02
CA GLY A 108 -14.95 -2.66 0.50
C GLY A 108 -15.74 -1.45 -0.03
N PRO A 109 -16.83 -1.08 0.65
CA PRO A 109 -17.65 0.07 0.27
C PRO A 109 -16.91 1.41 0.20
N GLU A 110 -15.77 1.55 0.86
CA GLU A 110 -14.97 2.77 0.91
C GLU A 110 -14.40 3.20 -0.45
N ILE A 111 -14.25 2.27 -1.40
CA ILE A 111 -13.70 2.56 -2.73
C ILE A 111 -14.40 3.72 -3.44
N ILE A 112 -15.70 3.92 -3.16
CA ILE A 112 -16.52 5.00 -3.74
C ILE A 112 -16.11 6.40 -3.28
N GLU A 113 -15.31 6.53 -2.21
CA GLU A 113 -14.80 7.82 -1.76
C GLU A 113 -13.59 8.30 -2.55
N ILE A 114 -12.97 7.44 -3.36
CA ILE A 114 -11.85 7.82 -4.22
C ILE A 114 -12.44 8.39 -5.52
N PRO A 115 -12.41 9.72 -5.73
CA PRO A 115 -13.04 10.32 -6.90
C PRO A 115 -12.28 10.00 -8.18
N LYS A 116 -10.94 9.91 -8.09
CA LYS A 116 -10.04 9.76 -9.22
C LYS A 116 -8.66 9.28 -8.76
N ILE A 117 -8.06 8.40 -9.56
CA ILE A 117 -6.62 8.13 -9.55
C ILE A 117 -5.99 8.89 -10.70
N THR A 118 -4.93 9.65 -10.42
CA THR A 118 -4.18 10.36 -11.45
C THR A 118 -2.81 9.75 -11.67
N ILE A 119 -2.36 9.71 -12.92
CA ILE A 119 -1.05 9.21 -13.29
C ILE A 119 -0.29 10.34 -14.01
N ASN A 120 0.91 10.66 -13.52
CA ASN A 120 1.79 11.73 -14.02
C ASN A 120 1.22 13.16 -13.96
N LYS A 121 0.13 13.37 -13.22
CA LYS A 121 -0.40 14.72 -12.97
C LYS A 121 0.63 15.54 -12.19
N LYS A 122 0.88 16.78 -12.61
CA LYS A 122 1.79 17.68 -11.87
C LYS A 122 1.08 18.34 -10.69
N PHE A 123 1.77 18.39 -9.56
CA PHE A 123 1.31 19.06 -8.36
C PHE A 123 2.31 20.17 -8.01
N THR A 124 1.81 21.36 -7.63
CA THR A 124 2.66 22.52 -7.34
C THR A 124 3.45 22.38 -6.04
N ASN A 125 2.92 21.60 -5.09
CA ASN A 125 3.45 21.51 -3.72
C ASN A 125 4.09 20.15 -3.40
N VAL A 126 4.22 19.27 -4.39
CA VAL A 126 4.82 17.95 -4.23
C VAL A 126 5.93 17.80 -5.27
N ASN A 127 7.14 17.44 -4.82
CA ASN A 127 8.21 17.08 -5.74
C ASN A 127 7.95 15.68 -6.31
N THR A 128 7.17 15.61 -7.38
CA THR A 128 6.75 14.37 -8.06
C THR A 128 7.91 13.54 -8.63
N ASN A 129 9.14 14.06 -8.59
CA ASN A 129 10.34 13.34 -9.03
C ASN A 129 11.01 12.53 -7.92
N GLN A 130 10.50 12.58 -6.68
CA GLN A 130 11.09 11.89 -5.53
C GLN A 130 10.19 10.78 -4.95
N VAL A 131 9.00 10.58 -5.52
CA VAL A 131 8.01 9.60 -5.04
C VAL A 131 7.40 8.85 -6.22
N ASN A 132 7.06 7.58 -6.01
CA ASN A 132 6.36 6.76 -7.01
C ASN A 132 4.84 6.99 -6.97
N GLY A 133 4.33 7.53 -5.86
CA GLY A 133 2.93 7.88 -5.66
C GLY A 133 2.71 8.56 -4.31
N PHE A 134 1.49 9.06 -4.10
CA PHE A 134 1.01 9.47 -2.78
C PHE A 134 -0.52 9.41 -2.71
N TYR A 135 -1.03 9.22 -1.50
CA TYR A 135 -2.41 9.45 -1.11
C TYR A 135 -2.55 10.73 -0.29
N THR A 136 -3.59 11.54 -0.56
CA THR A 136 -3.87 12.74 0.22
C THR A 136 -5.15 12.56 1.05
N PRO A 137 -5.10 12.51 2.40
CA PRO A 137 -6.26 12.21 3.25
C PRO A 137 -7.44 13.20 3.17
N ASP A 138 -7.16 14.46 2.84
CA ASP A 138 -8.16 15.52 2.80
C ASP A 138 -8.95 15.54 1.48
N SER A 139 -8.28 15.36 0.34
CA SER A 139 -8.91 15.28 -0.98
C SER A 139 -9.33 13.86 -1.39
N LYS A 140 -8.78 12.84 -0.71
CA LYS A 140 -8.92 11.41 -1.04
C LYS A 140 -8.42 11.07 -2.45
N GLU A 141 -7.52 11.89 -2.99
CA GLU A 141 -6.88 11.67 -4.30
C GLU A 141 -5.68 10.75 -4.15
N ILE A 142 -5.57 9.79 -5.07
CA ILE A 142 -4.35 9.00 -5.27
C ILE A 142 -3.66 9.51 -6.53
N ALA A 143 -2.37 9.82 -6.41
CA ALA A 143 -1.51 10.19 -7.52
C ALA A 143 -0.38 9.18 -7.67
N LEU A 144 -0.07 8.81 -8.91
CA LEU A 144 1.01 7.89 -9.27
C LEU A 144 1.97 8.56 -10.24
N PHE A 145 3.25 8.21 -10.15
CA PHE A 145 4.30 8.78 -11.00
C PHE A 145 5.12 7.69 -11.67
N THR A 146 5.31 7.85 -12.97
CA THR A 146 6.12 6.92 -13.78
C THR A 146 7.54 7.44 -14.00
N THR A 147 7.90 8.59 -13.41
CA THR A 147 9.18 9.28 -13.62
C THR A 147 10.38 8.36 -13.44
N GLU A 148 10.45 7.61 -12.34
CA GLU A 148 11.55 6.67 -12.04
C GLU A 148 11.66 5.51 -13.03
N ILE A 149 10.54 5.15 -13.66
CA ILE A 149 10.43 4.09 -14.66
C ILE A 149 10.90 4.62 -16.01
N VAL A 150 10.46 5.82 -16.38
CA VAL A 150 10.66 6.39 -17.73
C VAL A 150 11.90 7.27 -17.85
N ARG A 151 12.57 7.66 -16.75
CA ARG A 151 13.76 8.52 -16.78
C ARG A 151 15.01 7.86 -16.23
N ASP A 152 16.15 8.06 -16.90
CA ASP A 152 17.48 7.68 -16.40
C ASP A 152 17.99 8.61 -15.28
N LYS A 153 19.12 8.23 -14.69
CA LYS A 153 19.79 9.01 -13.63
C LYS A 153 20.21 10.43 -14.06
N ASN A 154 20.28 10.67 -15.37
CA ASN A 154 20.62 11.96 -15.97
C ASN A 154 19.35 12.72 -16.41
N GLY A 155 18.15 12.18 -16.17
CA GLY A 155 16.86 12.78 -16.51
C GLY A 155 16.36 12.50 -17.94
N ASN A 156 17.08 11.71 -18.75
CA ASN A 156 16.72 11.40 -20.13
C ASN A 156 15.53 10.43 -20.17
N ILE A 157 14.60 10.67 -21.09
CA ILE A 157 13.40 9.84 -21.29
C ILE A 157 13.79 8.57 -22.04
N ARG A 158 13.44 7.42 -21.46
CA ARG A 158 13.66 6.07 -22.00
C ARG A 158 12.51 5.67 -22.92
N LYS A 159 12.80 4.79 -23.88
CA LYS A 159 11.79 4.19 -24.73
C LYS A 159 11.05 3.06 -23.99
N VAL A 160 10.07 3.45 -23.20
CA VAL A 160 9.12 2.52 -22.55
C VAL A 160 7.94 2.18 -23.46
N ASP A 161 7.84 2.82 -24.62
CA ASP A 161 6.73 2.66 -25.57
C ASP A 161 6.55 1.20 -26.02
N ASN A 162 7.66 0.45 -26.17
CA ASN A 162 7.66 -0.94 -26.60
C ASN A 162 7.45 -1.95 -25.45
N LEU A 163 7.41 -1.50 -24.19
CA LEU A 163 7.11 -2.40 -23.07
C LEU A 163 5.66 -2.84 -23.14
N ARG A 164 5.44 -4.14 -22.97
CA ARG A 164 4.07 -4.68 -22.90
C ARG A 164 3.31 -4.10 -21.73
N ASN A 165 2.03 -3.84 -21.93
CA ASN A 165 1.15 -3.27 -20.90
C ASN A 165 1.11 -4.09 -19.61
N ASP A 166 1.24 -5.42 -19.67
CA ASP A 166 1.25 -6.23 -18.45
C ASP A 166 2.52 -6.04 -17.62
N ILE A 167 3.66 -5.76 -18.23
CA ILE A 167 4.89 -5.38 -17.50
C ILE A 167 4.73 -3.99 -16.90
N LYS A 168 4.24 -3.02 -17.70
CA LYS A 168 3.99 -1.65 -17.25
C LYS A 168 3.05 -1.61 -16.05
N VAL A 169 2.00 -2.43 -16.06
CA VAL A 169 1.04 -2.56 -14.95
C VAL A 169 1.73 -3.09 -13.71
N GLU A 170 2.58 -4.12 -13.81
CA GLU A 170 3.27 -4.69 -12.64
C GLU A 170 4.33 -3.76 -12.04
N MET A 171 4.84 -2.80 -12.82
CA MET A 171 5.75 -1.77 -12.32
C MET A 171 5.06 -0.70 -11.45
N VAL A 172 3.74 -0.50 -11.63
CA VAL A 172 2.96 0.60 -11.01
C VAL A 172 1.90 0.10 -10.03
N LEU A 173 1.27 -1.03 -10.31
CA LEU A 173 0.20 -1.62 -9.49
C LEU A 173 0.58 -1.79 -8.00
N PRO A 174 1.81 -2.21 -7.63
CA PRO A 174 2.21 -2.25 -6.23
C PRO A 174 2.03 -0.91 -5.51
N THR A 175 2.45 0.18 -6.15
CA THR A 175 2.30 1.54 -5.60
C THR A 175 0.83 1.93 -5.51
N LEU A 176 0.01 1.63 -6.51
CA LEU A 176 -1.43 1.90 -6.43
C LEU A 176 -2.08 1.18 -5.24
N VAL A 177 -1.75 -0.09 -5.00
CA VAL A 177 -2.29 -0.85 -3.86
C VAL A 177 -1.79 -0.29 -2.52
N HIS A 178 -0.53 0.16 -2.45
CA HIS A 178 0.04 0.85 -1.29
C HIS A 178 -0.75 2.12 -0.94
N GLU A 179 -0.88 3.04 -1.91
CA GLU A 179 -1.61 4.29 -1.71
C GLU A 179 -3.09 4.08 -1.41
N TYR A 180 -3.71 3.08 -2.04
CA TYR A 180 -5.08 2.69 -1.73
C TYR A 180 -5.23 2.22 -0.27
N THR A 181 -4.23 1.54 0.27
CA THR A 181 -4.32 1.04 1.64
C THR A 181 -4.13 2.16 2.67
N HIS A 182 -3.42 3.24 2.34
CA HIS A 182 -3.49 4.48 3.12
C HIS A 182 -4.92 5.06 3.13
N HIS A 183 -5.65 5.00 2.01
CA HIS A 183 -7.06 5.40 1.98
C HIS A 183 -7.92 4.56 2.94
N VAL A 184 -7.81 3.24 2.87
CA VAL A 184 -8.50 2.30 3.78
C VAL A 184 -8.20 2.63 5.25
N ALA A 185 -6.93 2.86 5.59
CA ALA A 185 -6.53 3.24 6.95
C ALA A 185 -7.20 4.56 7.38
N ASN A 186 -7.25 5.56 6.51
CA ASN A 186 -7.89 6.84 6.83
C ASN A 186 -9.41 6.72 7.01
N VAL A 187 -10.07 5.84 6.26
CA VAL A 187 -11.53 5.62 6.35
C VAL A 187 -11.92 4.79 7.57
N TYR A 188 -11.10 3.82 7.98
CA TYR A 188 -11.48 2.85 9.01
C TYR A 188 -10.66 2.89 10.29
N ASN A 189 -9.36 3.14 10.21
CA ASN A 189 -8.46 3.16 11.37
C ASN A 189 -8.35 4.56 11.98
N ASN A 190 -8.32 5.61 11.16
CA ASN A 190 -8.12 6.99 11.60
C ASN A 190 -9.39 7.85 11.62
N SER A 191 -10.56 7.25 11.46
CA SER A 191 -11.84 7.96 11.26
C SER A 191 -12.46 8.55 12.52
N GLY A 192 -12.08 8.09 13.71
CA GLY A 192 -12.68 8.48 14.98
C GLY A 192 -12.06 9.73 15.59
N LYS A 193 -12.82 10.42 16.45
CA LYS A 193 -12.31 11.51 17.30
C LYS A 193 -11.65 10.93 18.55
N LEU A 194 -10.80 11.72 19.21
CA LEU A 194 -10.07 11.31 20.42
C LEU A 194 -10.95 10.90 21.61
N SER A 195 -12.18 11.40 21.68
CA SER A 195 -13.13 11.05 22.75
C SER A 195 -13.98 9.81 22.45
N ASP A 196 -13.76 9.15 21.30
CA ASP A 196 -14.42 7.88 20.99
C ASP A 196 -13.75 6.73 21.75
N PRO A 197 -14.52 5.87 22.44
CA PRO A 197 -13.95 4.78 23.24
C PRO A 197 -13.20 3.73 22.43
N ASN A 198 -13.38 3.66 21.11
CA ASN A 198 -12.69 2.72 20.25
C ASN A 198 -11.39 3.27 19.64
N TYR A 199 -11.01 4.52 19.95
CA TYR A 199 -9.86 5.19 19.35
C TYR A 199 -8.90 5.75 20.40
N SER A 200 -7.60 5.76 20.08
CA SER A 200 -6.55 6.32 20.93
C SER A 200 -5.58 7.20 20.12
N ASN A 201 -4.95 8.16 20.82
CA ASN A 201 -3.81 8.95 20.35
C ASN A 201 -2.51 8.50 21.00
N GLU A 202 -2.35 7.20 21.27
CA GLU A 202 -1.14 6.70 21.92
C GLU A 202 0.10 6.80 21.01
N LEU A 203 -0.10 6.87 19.70
CA LEU A 203 0.97 7.00 18.71
C LEU A 203 1.14 8.45 18.28
N ASP A 204 2.38 8.83 17.98
CA ASP A 204 2.74 10.14 17.45
C ASP A 204 2.78 10.13 15.92
N TYR A 205 2.17 11.14 15.29
CA TYR A 205 2.24 11.33 13.84
C TYR A 205 3.55 12.04 13.47
N LYS A 206 4.53 11.32 12.92
CA LYS A 206 5.86 11.88 12.56
C LYS A 206 6.04 12.21 11.07
N LEU A 207 5.09 11.82 10.21
CA LEU A 207 5.22 11.98 8.75
C LEU A 207 4.95 13.41 8.23
N SER A 208 4.48 14.32 9.10
CA SER A 208 4.20 15.70 8.72
C SER A 208 4.41 16.62 9.90
N THR A 209 4.88 17.83 9.61
CA THR A 209 4.94 18.94 10.58
C THR A 209 3.62 19.68 10.70
N ASN A 210 2.58 19.28 9.95
CA ASN A 210 1.27 19.92 10.02
C ASN A 210 0.59 19.60 11.36
N ILE A 211 0.48 20.62 12.21
CA ILE A 211 -0.09 20.52 13.56
C ILE A 211 -1.51 19.94 13.58
N HIS A 212 -2.30 20.09 12.49
CA HIS A 212 -3.65 19.54 12.44
C HIS A 212 -3.66 18.03 12.22
N TYR A 213 -2.73 17.51 11.42
CA TYR A 213 -2.56 16.06 11.28
C TYR A 213 -2.20 15.44 12.63
N ILE A 214 -1.23 16.04 13.31
CA ILE A 214 -0.74 15.61 14.62
C ILE A 214 -1.85 15.69 15.69
N ALA A 215 -2.49 16.85 15.84
CA ALA A 215 -3.46 17.09 16.92
C ALA A 215 -4.74 16.25 16.82
N THR A 216 -5.05 15.75 15.63
CA THR A 216 -6.25 14.95 15.37
C THR A 216 -5.93 13.48 15.16
N TYR A 217 -4.67 13.08 15.31
CA TYR A 217 -4.24 11.71 15.03
C TYR A 217 -4.82 10.74 16.06
N ALA A 218 -5.59 9.79 15.55
CA ALA A 218 -6.30 8.79 16.33
C ALA A 218 -6.24 7.47 15.57
N ASN A 219 -6.08 6.36 16.27
CA ASN A 219 -6.05 5.02 15.71
C ASN A 219 -7.09 4.13 16.40
N ASN A 220 -7.67 3.17 15.68
CA ASN A 220 -8.56 2.20 16.29
C ASN A 220 -7.75 1.31 17.26
N ILE A 221 -8.18 1.27 18.53
CA ILE A 221 -7.44 0.62 19.63
C ILE A 221 -7.24 -0.87 19.35
N LYS A 222 -8.31 -1.56 18.94
CA LYS A 222 -8.26 -2.99 18.68
C LYS A 222 -7.37 -3.31 17.48
N PHE A 223 -7.53 -2.58 16.38
CA PHE A 223 -6.71 -2.75 15.18
C PHE A 223 -5.22 -2.55 15.51
N LEU A 224 -4.85 -1.48 16.21
CA LEU A 224 -3.46 -1.23 16.62
C LEU A 224 -2.89 -2.37 17.47
N LYS A 225 -3.64 -2.83 18.47
CA LYS A 225 -3.23 -3.94 19.35
C LYS A 225 -3.04 -5.25 18.56
N GLU A 226 -4.00 -5.60 17.72
CA GLU A 226 -3.95 -6.83 16.92
C GLU A 226 -2.88 -6.75 15.83
N PHE A 227 -2.63 -5.57 15.26
CA PHE A 227 -1.55 -5.32 14.30
C PHE A 227 -0.19 -5.55 14.95
N LYS A 228 0.06 -4.92 16.11
CA LYS A 228 1.32 -5.06 16.85
C LYS A 228 1.59 -6.52 17.26
N SER A 229 0.59 -7.21 17.79
CA SER A 229 0.74 -8.60 18.21
C SER A 229 0.92 -9.59 17.05
N SER A 230 0.29 -9.35 15.90
CA SER A 230 0.42 -10.21 14.72
C SER A 230 1.79 -10.10 14.04
N LEU A 231 2.44 -8.93 14.17
CA LEU A 231 3.73 -8.61 13.54
C LEU A 231 4.88 -8.51 14.54
N PHE A 232 4.66 -8.96 15.78
CA PHE A 232 5.69 -9.01 16.83
C PHE A 232 6.31 -7.64 17.16
N TYR A 233 5.51 -6.57 17.09
CA TYR A 233 5.88 -5.22 17.55
C TYR A 233 5.57 -4.97 19.03
N ASP A 234 5.07 -5.97 19.76
CA ASP A 234 4.79 -5.88 21.19
C ASP A 234 5.63 -6.86 22.03
N GLU A 235 5.50 -6.75 23.36
CA GLU A 235 6.24 -7.57 24.33
C GLU A 235 5.76 -9.00 24.44
N THR A 236 4.61 -9.32 23.87
CA THR A 236 3.92 -10.58 24.15
C THR A 236 4.58 -11.77 23.47
N TYR A 237 5.42 -11.53 22.46
CA TYR A 237 6.18 -12.58 21.79
C TYR A 237 7.39 -13.03 22.60
N LYS A 238 7.49 -14.34 22.84
CA LYS A 238 8.64 -14.98 23.48
C LYS A 238 9.31 -15.94 22.49
N PRO A 239 10.55 -15.69 22.03
CA PRO A 239 11.28 -16.61 21.15
C PRO A 239 11.56 -17.95 21.86
N ILE A 240 11.82 -19.03 21.10
CA ILE A 240 12.12 -20.36 21.70
C ILE A 240 13.40 -20.35 22.54
N THR A 241 14.35 -19.49 22.18
CA THR A 241 15.65 -19.41 22.83
C THR A 241 15.53 -18.72 24.20
N ASN A 242 16.34 -19.11 25.18
CA ASN A 242 16.57 -18.37 26.44
C ASN A 242 17.14 -16.94 26.26
N LEU A 243 17.12 -16.42 25.03
CA LEU A 243 17.47 -15.05 24.70
C LEU A 243 16.30 -14.15 25.12
N PRO A 244 16.55 -13.06 25.86
CA PRO A 244 15.51 -12.11 26.23
C PRO A 244 14.74 -11.57 25.02
N ASN A 245 13.48 -11.17 25.19
CA ASN A 245 12.60 -10.68 24.11
C ASN A 245 13.17 -9.48 23.31
N TRP A 246 14.11 -8.72 23.87
CA TRP A 246 14.78 -7.58 23.22
C TRP A 246 15.93 -8.00 22.27
N ASP A 247 16.26 -9.30 22.23
CA ASP A 247 17.51 -9.82 21.70
C ASP A 247 17.34 -10.52 20.33
N ILE A 248 16.21 -10.31 19.63
CA ILE A 248 16.11 -10.64 18.19
C ILE A 248 17.00 -9.68 17.36
N GLY A 249 17.36 -8.52 17.93
CA GLY A 249 18.52 -7.74 17.46
C GLY A 249 19.83 -8.33 17.96
N ASN A 250 20.13 -9.60 17.67
CA ASN A 250 21.40 -10.20 18.09
C ASN A 250 22.46 -10.04 17.01
N LYS A 251 23.69 -9.73 17.44
CA LYS A 251 24.92 -9.63 16.64
C LYS A 251 25.24 -10.88 15.80
N SER A 252 24.49 -11.95 16.01
CA SER A 252 24.68 -13.28 15.44
C SER A 252 23.59 -13.71 14.45
N ILE A 253 22.75 -12.82 13.93
CA ILE A 253 21.75 -13.20 12.91
C ILE A 253 22.22 -12.84 11.50
N PHE A 254 22.93 -11.72 11.36
CA PHE A 254 23.31 -11.14 10.07
C PHE A 254 24.82 -11.21 9.85
N SER A 255 25.22 -11.55 8.63
CA SER A 255 26.64 -11.58 8.24
C SER A 255 27.16 -10.18 7.88
N TYR A 256 26.27 -9.24 7.54
CA TYR A 256 26.66 -7.87 7.26
C TYR A 256 26.97 -7.11 8.57
N PRO A 257 28.16 -6.48 8.70
CA PRO A 257 28.66 -5.94 9.97
C PRO A 257 27.79 -4.80 10.50
N ASN A 258 27.35 -3.91 9.61
CA ASN A 258 26.55 -2.73 9.95
C ASN A 258 25.07 -2.91 9.56
N SER A 259 24.53 -4.14 9.62
CA SER A 259 23.08 -4.34 9.43
C SER A 259 22.30 -3.62 10.54
N LEU A 260 21.27 -2.84 10.18
CA LEU A 260 20.39 -2.17 11.14
C LEU A 260 19.75 -3.19 12.11
N TYR A 261 19.27 -4.31 11.57
CA TYR A 261 18.59 -5.36 12.36
C TYR A 261 19.52 -6.09 13.32
N LYS A 262 20.84 -5.94 13.18
CA LYS A 262 21.83 -6.46 14.12
C LYS A 262 21.85 -5.69 15.45
N SER A 263 21.45 -4.41 15.40
CA SER A 263 21.45 -3.51 16.55
C SER A 263 20.04 -3.20 17.05
N PHE A 264 19.03 -3.21 16.18
CA PHE A 264 17.68 -2.80 16.51
C PHE A 264 16.65 -3.88 16.13
N SER A 265 15.79 -4.24 17.07
CA SER A 265 14.64 -5.11 16.82
C SER A 265 13.51 -4.36 16.10
N ALA A 266 12.60 -5.10 15.46
CA ALA A 266 11.44 -4.51 14.78
C ALA A 266 10.56 -3.68 15.74
N ARG A 267 10.40 -4.14 16.99
CA ARG A 267 9.70 -3.41 18.05
C ARG A 267 10.41 -2.10 18.39
N GLU A 268 11.72 -2.10 18.54
CA GLU A 268 12.47 -0.88 18.83
C GLU A 268 12.33 0.14 17.70
N LEU A 269 12.42 -0.31 16.43
CA LEU A 269 12.24 0.55 15.26
C LEU A 269 10.81 1.13 15.19
N PHE A 270 9.79 0.30 15.48
CA PHE A 270 8.40 0.76 15.63
C PHE A 270 8.29 1.80 16.73
N ASN A 271 8.83 1.53 17.92
CA ASN A 271 8.70 2.44 19.06
C ASN A 271 9.38 3.78 18.78
N TYR A 272 10.57 3.76 18.17
CA TYR A 272 11.28 4.96 17.75
C TYR A 272 10.46 5.81 16.78
N ALA A 273 9.80 5.18 15.81
CA ALA A 273 9.00 5.89 14.81
C ALA A 273 7.65 6.40 15.35
N ASN A 274 7.09 5.80 16.41
CA ASN A 274 5.70 6.06 16.81
C ASN A 274 5.51 6.60 18.23
N TYR A 275 6.55 6.70 19.06
CA TYR A 275 6.46 7.28 20.40
C TYR A 275 7.51 8.39 20.60
N THR A 276 7.17 9.36 21.46
CA THR A 276 8.05 10.47 21.87
C THR A 276 9.04 10.02 22.93
N ASN A 277 8.60 9.17 23.87
CA ASN A 277 9.45 8.65 24.93
C ASN A 277 10.18 7.40 24.42
N ILE A 278 11.42 7.59 24.01
CA ILE A 278 12.25 6.52 23.48
C ILE A 278 13.02 5.87 24.63
N GLU A 279 12.84 4.56 24.79
CA GLU A 279 13.66 3.75 25.71
C GLU A 279 15.12 3.73 25.24
N ASN A 280 16.06 3.92 26.17
CA ASN A 280 17.52 3.85 25.94
C ASN A 280 18.04 4.85 24.87
N PRO A 281 17.98 6.17 25.12
CA PRO A 281 18.40 7.20 24.16
C PRO A 281 19.86 7.07 23.69
N GLU A 282 20.75 6.53 24.53
CA GLU A 282 22.15 6.28 24.17
C GLU A 282 22.30 5.28 23.02
N LYS A 283 21.45 4.25 22.97
CA LYS A 283 21.43 3.28 21.86
C LYS A 283 21.07 3.95 20.54
N TRP A 284 20.13 4.91 20.57
CA TRP A 284 19.68 5.64 19.39
C TRP A 284 20.69 6.68 18.91
N ASN A 285 21.51 7.23 19.81
CA ASN A 285 22.65 8.07 19.42
C ASN A 285 23.64 7.33 18.51
N SER A 286 23.68 5.98 18.54
CA SER A 286 24.51 5.20 17.62
C SER A 286 24.09 5.32 16.15
N LEU A 287 22.84 5.69 15.85
CA LEU A 287 22.40 5.99 14.47
C LEU A 287 23.17 7.16 13.86
N ASN A 288 23.62 8.09 14.69
CA ASN A 288 24.35 9.28 14.24
C ASN A 288 25.86 9.04 14.12
N THR A 289 26.37 7.93 14.66
CA THR A 289 27.81 7.64 14.72
C THR A 289 28.22 6.38 13.95
N THR A 290 27.27 5.51 13.63
CA THR A 290 27.49 4.25 12.90
C THR A 290 26.74 4.26 11.58
N GLU A 291 27.42 3.95 10.48
CA GLU A 291 26.81 3.82 9.15
C GLU A 291 26.00 2.51 9.01
N TYR A 292 24.86 2.44 9.70
CA TYR A 292 23.94 1.31 9.56
C TYR A 292 23.37 1.23 8.15
N THR A 293 23.11 0.03 7.64
CA THR A 293 22.45 -0.20 6.34
C THR A 293 21.34 -1.24 6.49
N PHE A 294 20.39 -1.26 5.56
CA PHE A 294 19.40 -2.35 5.47
C PHE A 294 19.98 -3.65 4.85
N ASN A 295 21.29 -3.71 4.58
CA ASN A 295 21.91 -4.93 4.09
C ASN A 295 22.04 -5.95 5.23
N ASN A 296 21.44 -7.12 5.04
CA ASN A 296 21.52 -8.22 6.02
C ASN A 296 22.58 -9.26 5.67
N THR A 297 22.99 -9.30 4.41
CA THR A 297 24.00 -10.21 3.88
C THR A 297 24.76 -9.53 2.75
N TYR A 298 26.01 -9.95 2.53
CA TYR A 298 26.80 -9.56 1.36
C TYR A 298 26.24 -10.11 0.04
N GLU A 299 25.35 -11.11 0.12
CA GLU A 299 24.89 -11.96 -0.99
C GLU A 299 23.48 -11.57 -1.49
N SER A 300 22.97 -10.41 -1.06
CA SER A 300 21.69 -9.87 -1.54
C SER A 300 21.78 -9.50 -3.03
N PRO A 301 20.73 -9.74 -3.85
CA PRO A 301 20.68 -9.29 -5.23
C PRO A 301 20.76 -7.76 -5.35
N ILE A 302 20.35 -7.03 -4.30
CA ILE A 302 20.38 -5.58 -4.23
C ILE A 302 21.05 -5.16 -2.93
N LYS A 303 22.00 -4.22 -3.02
CA LYS A 303 22.66 -3.62 -1.87
C LYS A 303 22.15 -2.20 -1.65
N PHE A 304 21.71 -1.91 -0.43
CA PHE A 304 21.36 -0.58 0.05
C PHE A 304 22.63 0.12 0.52
N SER A 305 23.31 0.83 -0.38
CA SER A 305 24.62 1.46 -0.10
C SER A 305 24.53 2.68 0.79
N GLU A 306 23.37 3.33 0.83
CA GLU A 306 23.15 4.52 1.65
C GLU A 306 22.95 4.15 3.12
N PRO A 307 23.65 4.83 4.05
CA PRO A 307 23.40 4.68 5.47
C PRO A 307 21.94 5.00 5.85
N VAL A 308 21.42 4.30 6.85
CA VAL A 308 20.08 4.52 7.40
C VAL A 308 20.12 5.69 8.36
N GLU A 309 19.44 6.76 8.00
CA GLU A 309 19.24 7.93 8.84
C GLU A 309 17.94 7.84 9.65
N SER A 310 17.84 8.64 10.73
CA SER A 310 16.67 8.69 11.61
C SER A 310 15.35 8.92 10.86
N GLY A 311 15.33 9.90 9.95
CA GLY A 311 14.13 10.21 9.17
C GLY A 311 13.67 9.05 8.28
N LYS A 312 14.60 8.20 7.81
CA LYS A 312 14.23 6.98 7.06
C LYS A 312 13.61 5.93 7.98
N ILE A 313 14.04 5.81 9.23
CA ILE A 313 13.41 4.93 10.22
C ILE A 313 12.01 5.44 10.57
N GLU A 314 11.88 6.73 10.87
CA GLU A 314 10.58 7.37 11.13
C GLU A 314 9.60 7.13 9.99
N TYR A 315 10.05 7.29 8.74
CA TYR A 315 9.23 7.01 7.57
C TYR A 315 8.85 5.52 7.45
N LEU A 316 9.83 4.61 7.49
CA LEU A 316 9.58 3.20 7.19
C LEU A 316 8.85 2.44 8.29
N TYR A 317 8.95 2.92 9.53
CA TYR A 317 8.39 2.25 10.71
C TYR A 317 7.24 3.02 11.36
N SER A 318 6.81 4.15 10.81
CA SER A 318 5.57 4.81 11.24
C SER A 318 4.38 3.88 11.00
N PHE A 319 3.37 3.96 11.86
CA PHE A 319 2.21 3.08 11.76
C PHE A 319 1.44 3.31 10.46
N GLU A 320 1.38 4.55 9.99
CA GLU A 320 0.73 4.95 8.74
C GLU A 320 1.36 4.26 7.54
N GLU A 321 2.69 4.12 7.52
CA GLU A 321 3.43 3.46 6.45
C GLU A 321 3.49 1.95 6.65
N LEU A 322 3.55 1.45 7.89
CA LEU A 322 3.54 0.02 8.14
C LEU A 322 2.21 -0.63 7.75
N ILE A 323 1.07 0.04 7.91
CA ILE A 323 -0.23 -0.52 7.50
C ILE A 323 -0.21 -1.01 6.03
N PRO A 324 0.06 -0.18 5.01
CA PRO A 324 0.13 -0.63 3.62
C PRO A 324 1.28 -1.61 3.36
N ARG A 325 2.49 -1.34 3.90
CA ARG A 325 3.68 -2.20 3.66
C ARG A 325 3.44 -3.63 4.12
N GLU A 326 2.90 -3.79 5.32
CA GLU A 326 2.61 -5.10 5.92
C GLU A 326 1.38 -5.75 5.28
N PHE A 327 0.36 -4.96 4.94
CA PHE A 327 -0.81 -5.45 4.21
C PHE A 327 -0.44 -6.04 2.84
N MET A 328 0.44 -5.36 2.09
CA MET A 328 0.92 -5.85 0.81
C MET A 328 1.67 -7.19 0.92
N LYS A 329 2.38 -7.45 2.02
CA LYS A 329 2.97 -8.79 2.27
C LYS A 329 1.93 -9.87 2.29
N MET A 330 0.73 -9.61 2.80
CA MET A 330 -0.36 -10.57 2.87
C MET A 330 -1.06 -10.77 1.52
N ILE A 331 -1.33 -9.68 0.78
CA ILE A 331 -2.27 -9.72 -0.36
C ILE A 331 -1.60 -9.63 -1.74
N TYR A 332 -0.48 -8.91 -1.86
CA TYR A 332 0.09 -8.58 -3.17
C TYR A 332 0.85 -9.77 -3.76
N SER A 333 0.56 -10.07 -5.02
CA SER A 333 1.19 -11.15 -5.79
C SER A 333 1.33 -10.73 -7.25
N THR A 334 2.46 -11.05 -7.87
CA THR A 334 2.64 -10.87 -9.32
C THR A 334 2.05 -12.05 -10.09
N SER A 335 1.86 -11.90 -11.40
CA SER A 335 1.49 -13.01 -12.27
C SER A 335 2.65 -13.97 -12.57
N LYS A 336 2.36 -15.27 -12.69
CA LYS A 336 3.35 -16.29 -13.10
C LYS A 336 4.06 -15.94 -14.40
N ARG A 337 3.32 -15.30 -15.31
CA ARG A 337 3.80 -14.85 -16.62
C ARG A 337 4.97 -13.88 -16.51
N ILE A 338 4.95 -13.00 -15.50
CA ILE A 338 5.98 -11.99 -15.25
C ILE A 338 7.19 -12.63 -14.57
N ALA A 339 6.97 -13.62 -13.71
CA ALA A 339 8.01 -14.23 -12.89
C ALA A 339 8.85 -15.34 -13.56
N LYS A 340 8.69 -15.63 -14.87
CA LYS A 340 9.32 -16.71 -15.66
C LYS A 340 10.29 -17.65 -14.88
N SER A 341 9.79 -18.84 -14.53
CA SER A 341 10.45 -20.00 -13.89
C SER A 341 10.59 -20.00 -12.34
N SER A 342 9.54 -20.55 -11.73
CA SER A 342 9.37 -21.26 -10.43
C SER A 342 10.11 -20.92 -9.13
N THR A 343 11.14 -20.06 -9.05
CA THR A 343 11.71 -19.64 -7.75
C THR A 343 12.31 -18.23 -7.72
N ASN A 344 12.20 -17.44 -8.80
CA ASN A 344 12.81 -16.12 -8.87
C ASN A 344 11.81 -15.01 -8.47
N PRO A 345 11.98 -14.34 -7.31
CA PRO A 345 11.10 -13.25 -6.91
C PRO A 345 11.45 -11.92 -7.60
N ASN A 346 12.46 -11.86 -8.47
CA ASN A 346 12.92 -10.61 -9.07
C ASN A 346 11.77 -9.82 -9.70
N GLY A 347 10.97 -10.38 -10.61
CA GLY A 347 9.84 -9.66 -11.23
C GLY A 347 8.71 -9.25 -10.28
N ILE A 348 8.71 -9.73 -9.03
CA ILE A 348 7.79 -9.30 -7.95
C ILE A 348 8.38 -8.13 -7.17
N LEU A 349 9.71 -8.10 -7.03
CA LEU A 349 10.43 -7.18 -6.17
C LEU A 349 10.94 -5.97 -6.98
N TYR A 350 11.47 -6.21 -8.17
CA TYR A 350 12.12 -5.20 -8.98
C TYR A 350 12.20 -5.53 -10.48
N PHE A 351 12.45 -4.50 -11.28
CA PHE A 351 12.65 -4.65 -12.73
C PHE A 351 14.00 -4.05 -13.14
N ASP A 352 14.71 -4.75 -14.03
CA ASP A 352 15.92 -4.21 -14.64
C ASP A 352 15.55 -3.03 -15.55
N LYS A 353 16.27 -1.93 -15.38
CA LYS A 353 16.10 -0.75 -16.23
C LYS A 353 17.16 -0.82 -17.34
N VAL A 354 16.72 -1.11 -18.56
CA VAL A 354 17.56 -1.26 -19.76
C VAL A 354 17.27 -0.17 -20.79
N ASP A 355 18.25 0.17 -21.63
CA ASP A 355 18.12 1.14 -22.72
C ASP A 355 17.80 0.43 -24.06
N ASP A 356 17.70 1.22 -25.14
CA ASP A 356 17.43 0.72 -26.50
C ASP A 356 18.51 -0.24 -27.02
N TYR A 357 19.70 -0.21 -26.43
CA TYR A 357 20.85 -1.04 -26.80
C TYR A 357 21.03 -2.24 -25.85
N GLY A 358 20.11 -2.43 -24.89
CA GLY A 358 20.15 -3.51 -23.91
C GLY A 358 21.11 -3.28 -22.74
N HIS A 359 21.66 -2.07 -22.57
CA HIS A 359 22.53 -1.76 -21.45
C HIS A 359 21.72 -1.58 -20.17
N ASN A 360 22.11 -2.28 -19.10
CA ASN A 360 21.55 -2.10 -17.77
C ASN A 360 22.19 -0.87 -17.10
N TYR A 361 21.37 0.07 -16.64
CA TYR A 361 21.84 1.26 -15.91
C TYR A 361 21.19 1.39 -14.53
N GLY A 362 20.47 0.38 -14.05
CA GLY A 362 19.90 0.36 -12.71
C GLY A 362 18.69 -0.55 -12.57
N ILE A 363 18.04 -0.43 -11.41
CA ILE A 363 16.90 -1.26 -11.02
C ILE A 363 15.72 -0.36 -10.61
N HIS A 364 14.51 -0.73 -11.02
CA HIS A 364 13.25 -0.17 -10.50
C HIS A 364 12.78 -1.05 -9.36
N LEU A 365 12.85 -0.56 -8.13
CA LEU A 365 12.23 -1.22 -6.99
C LEU A 365 10.73 -0.95 -7.03
N THR A 366 9.92 -2.01 -7.02
CA THR A 366 8.49 -1.86 -6.76
C THR A 366 8.27 -1.46 -5.31
N ALA A 367 7.13 -0.83 -4.97
CA ALA A 367 6.79 -0.55 -3.56
C ALA A 367 6.88 -1.82 -2.70
N TYR A 368 6.28 -2.91 -3.16
CA TYR A 368 6.36 -4.22 -2.50
C TYR A 368 7.78 -4.76 -2.33
N GLY A 369 8.62 -4.55 -3.34
CA GLY A 369 10.01 -4.97 -3.33
C GLY A 369 10.89 -4.14 -2.41
N GLU A 370 10.69 -2.82 -2.36
CA GLU A 370 11.38 -1.92 -1.44
C GLU A 370 11.19 -2.41 0.02
N ASP A 371 9.99 -2.86 0.37
CA ASP A 371 9.67 -3.39 1.69
C ASP A 371 10.18 -4.79 1.94
N SER A 372 10.02 -5.66 0.95
CA SER A 372 10.35 -7.06 1.10
C SER A 372 11.86 -7.27 1.11
N LEU A 373 12.61 -6.61 0.24
CA LEU A 373 14.06 -6.82 0.10
C LEU A 373 14.85 -6.46 1.36
N ARG A 374 14.39 -5.48 2.15
CA ARG A 374 15.03 -5.13 3.43
C ARG A 374 14.87 -6.22 4.49
N ASN A 375 13.81 -7.01 4.38
CA ASN A 375 13.46 -8.07 5.33
C ASN A 375 13.91 -9.46 4.86
N LEU A 376 14.51 -9.57 3.66
CA LEU A 376 14.96 -10.82 3.07
C LEU A 376 16.48 -10.90 2.98
N ALA A 377 17.01 -12.11 3.15
CA ALA A 377 18.40 -12.46 2.87
C ALA A 377 18.42 -13.67 1.92
N PHE A 378 19.22 -13.59 0.87
CA PHE A 378 19.36 -14.67 -0.11
C PHE A 378 20.63 -15.47 0.16
N LYS A 379 20.55 -16.81 0.09
CA LYS A 379 21.73 -17.69 0.12
C LYS A 379 22.22 -17.97 -1.32
N PRO A 380 23.53 -17.95 -1.62
CA PRO A 380 24.08 -18.32 -2.91
C PRO A 380 23.77 -19.78 -3.26
N LYS A 381 23.62 -20.00 -4.57
CA LYS A 381 23.29 -21.27 -5.21
C LYS A 381 24.33 -22.36 -4.96
N SER A 382 23.89 -23.47 -4.36
CA SER A 382 24.11 -24.77 -4.99
C SER A 382 22.95 -25.03 -5.95
N LEU A 383 23.15 -24.58 -7.19
CA LEU A 383 22.41 -24.74 -8.45
C LEU A 383 20.87 -24.74 -8.56
N ASN A 384 20.02 -25.15 -7.61
CA ASN A 384 18.59 -25.38 -7.93
C ASN A 384 17.52 -24.71 -7.04
N SER A 385 17.84 -23.86 -6.06
CA SER A 385 16.81 -23.04 -5.39
C SER A 385 17.38 -21.77 -4.76
N TYR A 386 16.72 -20.62 -4.99
CA TYR A 386 16.91 -19.43 -4.17
C TYR A 386 16.26 -19.69 -2.80
N ASN A 387 17.05 -20.12 -1.81
CA ASN A 387 16.56 -20.22 -0.44
C ASN A 387 16.51 -18.82 0.16
N VAL A 388 15.33 -18.21 0.12
CA VAL A 388 15.03 -16.94 0.78
C VAL A 388 14.93 -17.16 2.27
N LYS A 389 15.70 -16.41 3.04
CA LYS A 389 15.60 -16.35 4.49
C LYS A 389 14.95 -15.03 4.89
N ILE A 390 14.07 -15.07 5.87
CA ILE A 390 13.62 -13.85 6.54
C ILE A 390 14.77 -13.32 7.41
N ALA A 391 14.84 -12.00 7.53
CA ALA A 391 15.78 -11.27 8.36
C ALA A 391 15.09 -10.34 9.38
N ALA A 392 13.77 -10.22 9.38
CA ALA A 392 13.04 -9.40 10.35
C ALA A 392 11.88 -10.17 10.98
N PRO A 393 11.60 -9.99 12.29
CA PRO A 393 10.60 -10.80 12.98
C PRO A 393 9.17 -10.53 12.59
N ASN A 394 8.85 -9.38 11.99
CA ASN A 394 7.53 -8.96 11.50
C ASN A 394 7.06 -9.72 10.25
N TRP A 395 7.37 -11.01 10.12
CA TRP A 395 6.88 -11.86 9.04
C TRP A 395 5.67 -12.66 9.51
N VAL A 396 4.70 -12.86 8.62
CA VAL A 396 3.43 -13.53 8.97
C VAL A 396 3.30 -14.94 8.42
N PHE A 397 4.15 -15.33 7.47
CA PHE A 397 4.09 -16.63 6.81
C PHE A 397 4.96 -17.67 7.53
N ASP A 398 4.32 -18.74 7.98
CA ASP A 398 4.97 -19.73 8.83
C ASP A 398 6.05 -20.54 8.10
N ASP A 399 5.89 -20.80 6.80
CA ASP A 399 6.86 -21.57 6.02
C ASP A 399 8.24 -20.90 6.02
N GLU A 400 8.28 -19.57 5.92
CA GLU A 400 9.52 -18.83 5.99
C GLU A 400 9.99 -18.62 7.43
N LEU A 401 9.09 -18.38 8.39
CA LEU A 401 9.44 -18.27 9.82
C LEU A 401 10.08 -19.57 10.33
N LYS A 402 9.53 -20.72 9.97
CA LYS A 402 10.06 -22.05 10.31
C LYS A 402 11.43 -22.33 9.71
N GLN A 403 11.80 -21.64 8.63
CA GLN A 403 13.12 -21.73 8.00
C GLN A 403 14.13 -20.73 8.58
N PHE A 404 13.70 -19.77 9.39
CA PHE A 404 14.58 -18.79 9.99
C PHE A 404 15.59 -19.47 10.93
N ARG A 405 16.88 -19.21 10.67
CA ARG A 405 18.01 -19.68 11.48
C ARG A 405 18.97 -18.52 11.69
N ASN A 406 19.51 -18.37 12.91
CA ASN A 406 20.62 -17.45 13.16
C ASN A 406 21.93 -17.97 12.53
N ILE A 407 23.05 -17.24 12.64
CA ILE A 407 24.34 -17.67 12.07
C ILE A 407 24.90 -18.95 12.72
N TYR A 408 24.39 -19.33 13.90
CA TYR A 408 24.74 -20.57 14.59
C TYR A 408 23.83 -21.75 14.18
N GLY A 409 22.88 -21.54 13.27
CA GLY A 409 21.95 -22.58 12.82
C GLY A 409 20.81 -22.88 13.78
N GLN A 410 20.55 -22.03 14.79
CA GLN A 410 19.46 -22.20 15.74
C GLN A 410 18.14 -21.65 15.18
N GLN A 411 17.05 -22.39 15.37
CA GLN A 411 15.70 -21.95 15.02
C GLN A 411 15.17 -20.96 16.06
N ILE A 412 14.68 -19.81 15.59
CA ILE A 412 14.19 -18.72 16.47
C ILE A 412 12.67 -18.77 16.69
N TYR A 413 11.89 -19.12 15.65
CA TYR A 413 10.43 -19.16 15.73
C TYR A 413 9.90 -20.55 16.06
N PRO A 414 8.97 -20.69 17.03
CA PRO A 414 8.38 -21.97 17.42
C PRO A 414 7.76 -22.70 16.24
N ALA A 415 7.80 -24.04 16.30
CA ALA A 415 6.96 -24.85 15.44
C ALA A 415 5.50 -24.68 15.91
N THR A 416 4.79 -23.73 15.30
CA THR A 416 3.38 -23.46 15.56
C THR A 416 2.49 -24.23 14.58
N GLU A 417 1.20 -24.31 14.91
CA GLU A 417 0.15 -24.58 13.93
C GLU A 417 0.37 -23.73 12.67
N ASN A 418 0.01 -24.25 11.49
CA ASN A 418 0.27 -23.55 10.24
C ASN A 418 -0.51 -22.23 10.12
N ASN A 419 0.24 -21.19 9.75
CA ASN A 419 -0.18 -19.85 9.40
C ASN A 419 -0.91 -19.12 10.54
N VAL A 420 -0.47 -19.29 11.79
CA VAL A 420 -1.11 -18.63 12.95
C VAL A 420 -1.05 -17.11 12.84
N GLN A 421 0.13 -16.55 12.53
CA GLN A 421 0.27 -15.10 12.45
C GLN A 421 -0.42 -14.52 11.21
N LEU A 422 -0.32 -15.22 10.08
CA LEU A 422 -1.09 -14.87 8.88
C LEU A 422 -2.59 -14.82 9.17
N LYS A 423 -3.14 -15.82 9.87
CA LYS A 423 -4.58 -15.85 10.24
C LYS A 423 -4.96 -14.70 11.16
N LYS A 424 -4.13 -14.41 12.18
CA LYS A 424 -4.36 -13.28 13.08
C LYS A 424 -4.33 -11.96 12.31
N PHE A 425 -3.29 -11.73 11.51
CA PHE A 425 -3.15 -10.52 10.71
C PHE A 425 -4.26 -10.35 9.68
N TYR A 426 -4.66 -11.44 9.02
CA TYR A 426 -5.81 -11.45 8.12
C TYR A 426 -7.10 -11.06 8.84
N LYS A 427 -7.35 -11.64 10.02
CA LYS A 427 -8.50 -11.28 10.84
C LYS A 427 -8.50 -9.81 11.22
N THR A 428 -7.34 -9.26 11.61
CA THR A 428 -7.15 -7.84 11.95
C THR A 428 -7.67 -6.92 10.84
N PHE A 429 -7.33 -7.20 9.58
CA PHE A 429 -7.82 -6.41 8.45
C PHE A 429 -9.30 -6.68 8.14
N LEU A 430 -9.76 -7.93 8.13
CA LEU A 430 -11.19 -8.21 7.91
C LEU A 430 -12.09 -7.49 8.92
N ASP A 431 -11.66 -7.45 10.18
CA ASP A 431 -12.36 -6.73 11.24
C ASP A 431 -12.29 -5.21 10.99
N LEU A 432 -11.13 -4.67 10.60
CA LEU A 432 -11.01 -3.26 10.20
C LEU A 432 -12.02 -2.90 9.09
N PHE A 433 -12.13 -3.74 8.06
CA PHE A 433 -13.10 -3.58 6.97
C PHE A 433 -14.57 -3.74 7.42
N GLY A 434 -14.83 -4.24 8.63
CA GLY A 434 -16.19 -4.55 9.11
C GLY A 434 -16.80 -5.79 8.46
N TYR A 435 -15.97 -6.72 7.97
CA TYR A 435 -16.44 -7.84 7.15
C TYR A 435 -17.44 -8.72 7.90
N GLY A 436 -18.57 -8.97 7.27
CA GLY A 436 -19.68 -9.73 7.83
C GLY A 436 -20.80 -8.88 8.43
N GLN A 437 -20.64 -7.55 8.51
CA GLN A 437 -21.72 -6.65 8.95
C GLN A 437 -22.52 -6.10 7.78
N THR A 438 -23.85 -6.04 7.94
CA THR A 438 -24.78 -5.50 6.94
C THR A 438 -24.56 -4.01 6.72
N ILE A 439 -24.32 -3.23 7.77
CA ILE A 439 -23.82 -1.85 7.66
C ILE A 439 -22.51 -1.78 8.44
N SER A 440 -21.42 -1.45 7.76
CA SER A 440 -20.08 -1.30 8.34
C SER A 440 -19.40 0.01 7.96
N TYR A 441 -19.99 0.75 7.02
CA TYR A 441 -19.41 1.94 6.42
C TYR A 441 -20.46 3.04 6.28
N MET A 442 -20.01 4.27 6.51
CA MET A 442 -20.80 5.48 6.28
C MET A 442 -19.86 6.55 5.71
N GLY A 443 -20.22 7.12 4.57
CA GLY A 443 -19.41 8.15 3.90
C GLY A 443 -20.24 9.28 3.35
N TYR A 444 -19.61 10.38 2.98
CA TYR A 444 -20.28 11.52 2.36
C TYR A 444 -20.15 11.51 0.85
N LYS A 445 -21.04 12.23 0.17
CA LYS A 445 -20.82 12.60 -1.22
C LYS A 445 -19.70 13.65 -1.31
N THR A 446 -18.46 13.20 -1.35
CA THR A 446 -17.33 14.11 -1.56
C THR A 446 -17.18 14.40 -3.05
N ILE A 447 -17.64 15.57 -3.52
CA ILE A 447 -17.23 16.12 -4.81
C ILE A 447 -16.18 17.20 -4.53
N PHE A 448 -14.90 16.83 -4.53
CA PHE A 448 -13.84 17.82 -4.68
C PHE A 448 -13.72 18.16 -6.16
N ASN A 449 -14.45 19.19 -6.60
CA ASN A 449 -14.19 19.79 -7.90
C ASN A 449 -13.51 21.12 -7.67
N ASN A 450 -12.28 21.28 -8.17
CA ASN A 450 -11.48 22.51 -8.02
C ASN A 450 -12.20 23.77 -8.54
N LYS A 451 -13.28 23.62 -9.30
CA LYS A 451 -14.11 24.71 -9.84
C LYS A 451 -15.36 25.05 -9.02
N THR A 452 -15.82 24.19 -8.11
CA THR A 452 -17.03 24.44 -7.31
C THR A 452 -16.88 23.92 -5.88
N LYS A 453 -16.78 24.83 -4.91
CA LYS A 453 -16.76 24.58 -3.45
C LYS A 453 -18.11 24.06 -2.88
N ASN A 454 -18.92 23.34 -3.67
CA ASN A 454 -20.19 22.81 -3.19
C ASN A 454 -20.01 21.37 -2.72
N SER A 455 -19.55 21.24 -1.49
CA SER A 455 -19.53 19.97 -0.78
C SER A 455 -20.90 19.67 -0.17
N ASP A 456 -21.40 18.48 -0.45
CA ASP A 456 -22.68 17.98 0.03
C ASP A 456 -22.48 17.23 1.34
N TYR A 457 -22.78 17.92 2.46
CA TYR A 457 -22.72 17.36 3.81
C TYR A 457 -24.09 16.94 4.35
N GLU A 458 -25.12 16.97 3.50
CA GLU A 458 -26.49 16.61 3.87
C GLU A 458 -26.84 15.20 3.40
N ASN A 459 -26.08 14.68 2.43
CA ASN A 459 -26.25 13.34 1.91
C ASN A 459 -25.09 12.42 2.28
N ILE A 460 -25.43 11.23 2.76
CA ILE A 460 -24.51 10.16 3.09
C ILE A 460 -24.72 8.96 2.17
N ARG A 461 -23.76 8.05 2.17
CA ARG A 461 -23.89 6.67 1.69
C ARG A 461 -23.68 5.74 2.87
N LEU A 462 -24.47 4.68 2.91
CA LEU A 462 -24.24 3.53 3.78
C LEU A 462 -23.59 2.42 2.95
N GLY A 463 -22.81 1.58 3.58
CA GLY A 463 -22.25 0.40 2.94
C GLY A 463 -21.94 -0.69 3.95
N GLY A 464 -21.77 -1.90 3.43
CA GLY A 464 -21.43 -3.07 4.23
C GLY A 464 -21.37 -4.31 3.36
N TYR A 465 -21.65 -5.46 3.97
CA TYR A 465 -21.54 -6.76 3.35
C TYR A 465 -22.84 -7.53 3.44
N LEU A 466 -23.26 -8.09 2.32
CA LEU A 466 -24.45 -8.92 2.23
C LEU A 466 -24.07 -10.35 1.85
N SER A 467 -24.68 -11.31 2.54
CA SER A 467 -24.53 -12.73 2.23
C SER A 467 -25.02 -13.01 0.80
N ASN A 468 -24.25 -13.81 0.05
CA ASN A 468 -24.67 -14.31 -1.26
C ASN A 468 -25.79 -15.37 -1.14
N ASN A 469 -25.92 -16.03 0.01
CA ASN A 469 -27.06 -16.91 0.29
C ASN A 469 -28.32 -16.05 0.48
N GLY A 470 -29.16 -16.00 -0.55
CA GLY A 470 -30.40 -15.23 -0.56
C GLY A 470 -30.33 -13.91 -1.33
N ILE A 471 -29.15 -13.51 -1.81
CA ILE A 471 -28.99 -12.36 -2.68
C ILE A 471 -28.45 -12.74 -4.07
N ASP A 472 -29.14 -12.29 -5.12
CA ASP A 472 -28.67 -12.35 -6.51
C ASP A 472 -28.34 -10.94 -7.00
N SER A 473 -27.06 -10.72 -7.36
CA SER A 473 -26.57 -9.42 -7.86
C SER A 473 -27.17 -9.00 -9.21
N LYS A 474 -27.87 -9.90 -9.91
CA LYS A 474 -28.63 -9.57 -11.12
C LYS A 474 -29.93 -8.81 -10.83
N ASN A 475 -30.45 -8.93 -9.62
CA ASN A 475 -31.68 -8.27 -9.20
C ASN A 475 -31.39 -6.90 -8.61
N ASN A 476 -32.38 -6.01 -8.65
CA ASN A 476 -32.28 -4.78 -7.89
C ASN A 476 -32.40 -5.07 -6.39
N VAL A 477 -31.45 -4.53 -5.61
CA VAL A 477 -31.42 -4.67 -4.16
C VAL A 477 -31.53 -3.28 -3.54
N TYR A 478 -32.34 -3.14 -2.49
CA TYR A 478 -32.64 -1.88 -1.83
C TYR A 478 -32.44 -2.01 -0.32
N LEU A 479 -31.98 -0.92 0.31
CA LEU A 479 -32.15 -0.68 1.73
C LEU A 479 -33.45 0.10 1.91
N THR A 480 -34.37 -0.49 2.67
CA THR A 480 -35.73 0.02 2.85
C THR A 480 -35.98 0.41 4.29
N TYR A 481 -36.54 1.60 4.50
CA TYR A 481 -36.88 2.16 5.81
C TYR A 481 -38.08 3.11 5.69
N GLU A 482 -38.73 3.41 6.82
CA GLU A 482 -39.92 4.26 6.88
C GLU A 482 -39.57 5.71 7.20
N VAL A 483 -40.14 6.68 6.48
CA VAL A 483 -40.02 8.12 6.78
C VAL A 483 -41.42 8.67 7.04
N GLY A 484 -41.79 8.79 8.33
CA GLY A 484 -43.17 9.06 8.71
C GLY A 484 -44.09 7.91 8.31
N THR A 485 -44.97 8.14 7.32
CA THR A 485 -45.89 7.12 6.78
C THR A 485 -45.48 6.61 5.40
N LYS A 486 -44.31 7.02 4.89
CA LYS A 486 -43.85 6.68 3.55
C LYS A 486 -42.64 5.75 3.61
N THR A 487 -42.72 4.64 2.89
CA THR A 487 -41.59 3.76 2.65
C THR A 487 -40.59 4.41 1.70
N LYS A 488 -39.31 4.36 2.06
CA LYS A 488 -38.18 4.78 1.22
C LYS A 488 -37.34 3.59 0.83
N ASN A 489 -37.10 3.45 -0.47
CA ASN A 489 -36.26 2.41 -1.06
C ASN A 489 -34.99 3.03 -1.63
N VAL A 490 -33.84 2.72 -1.05
CA VAL A 490 -32.54 3.23 -1.50
C VAL A 490 -31.79 2.10 -2.20
N LYS A 491 -31.56 2.23 -3.50
CA LYS A 491 -30.83 1.22 -4.28
C LYS A 491 -29.43 1.00 -3.73
N LEU A 492 -29.03 -0.27 -3.63
CA LEU A 492 -27.71 -0.73 -3.28
C LEU A 492 -26.97 -1.15 -4.55
N ASN A 493 -25.71 -0.73 -4.68
CA ASN A 493 -24.84 -1.12 -5.78
C ASN A 493 -23.88 -2.18 -5.25
N LEU A 494 -24.04 -3.42 -5.72
CA LEU A 494 -23.35 -4.59 -5.20
C LEU A 494 -22.16 -4.95 -6.08
N PHE A 495 -21.06 -5.34 -5.45
CA PHE A 495 -19.88 -5.86 -6.12
C PHE A 495 -19.24 -6.99 -5.31
N ASN A 496 -18.50 -7.85 -6.01
CA ASN A 496 -17.81 -8.96 -5.37
C ASN A 496 -16.60 -8.45 -4.58
N THR A 497 -16.46 -8.92 -3.34
CA THR A 497 -15.24 -8.70 -2.56
C THR A 497 -14.15 -9.66 -3.00
N ASN A 498 -12.89 -9.21 -2.87
CA ASN A 498 -11.70 -10.03 -3.13
C ASN A 498 -10.83 -10.15 -1.88
N PHE A 499 -11.46 -10.35 -0.71
CA PHE A 499 -10.75 -10.50 0.55
C PHE A 499 -10.07 -11.86 0.63
N THR A 500 -8.96 -12.02 -0.07
CA THR A 500 -8.16 -13.23 -0.13
C THR A 500 -6.70 -12.94 0.22
N THR A 501 -6.06 -13.85 0.95
CA THR A 501 -4.64 -13.74 1.31
C THR A 501 -3.82 -14.84 0.66
N LYS A 502 -2.54 -14.55 0.39
CA LYS A 502 -1.57 -15.56 -0.04
C LYS A 502 -1.46 -16.68 0.98
N THR A 503 -1.05 -17.87 0.54
CA THR A 503 -0.77 -19.01 1.42
C THR A 503 0.70 -19.08 1.85
N LYS A 504 1.59 -18.46 1.06
CA LYS A 504 3.04 -18.29 1.26
C LYS A 504 3.49 -16.98 0.66
N TRP A 505 4.61 -16.40 1.10
CA TRP A 505 4.98 -15.04 0.68
C TRP A 505 5.14 -14.85 -0.84
N ASN A 506 5.74 -15.82 -1.54
CA ASN A 506 6.02 -15.80 -2.97
C ASN A 506 4.92 -16.44 -3.82
N SER A 507 3.69 -16.49 -3.29
CA SER A 507 2.54 -16.93 -4.09
C SER A 507 2.32 -16.01 -5.28
N PHE A 508 1.99 -16.58 -6.42
CA PHE A 508 1.57 -15.83 -7.60
C PHE A 508 0.08 -15.52 -7.57
N SER A 509 -0.34 -14.57 -8.40
CA SER A 509 -1.74 -14.13 -8.49
C SER A 509 -2.70 -15.26 -8.89
N GLU A 510 -2.18 -16.26 -9.59
CA GLU A 510 -2.87 -17.45 -10.09
C GLU A 510 -2.80 -18.65 -9.12
N ASP A 511 -2.03 -18.55 -8.04
CA ASP A 511 -1.98 -19.60 -7.03
C ASP A 511 -3.24 -19.59 -6.16
N ARG A 512 -3.50 -20.73 -5.51
CA ARG A 512 -4.58 -20.82 -4.52
C ARG A 512 -4.32 -19.84 -3.39
N LYS A 513 -5.33 -19.04 -3.07
CA LYS A 513 -5.35 -18.12 -1.93
C LYS A 513 -6.22 -18.66 -0.80
N TYR A 514 -5.96 -18.24 0.43
CA TYR A 514 -6.94 -18.37 1.49
C TYR A 514 -8.03 -17.31 1.32
N ASN A 515 -9.25 -17.68 1.71
CA ASN A 515 -10.40 -16.79 1.78
C ASN A 515 -10.88 -16.74 3.25
N PRO A 516 -11.92 -15.95 3.58
CA PRO A 516 -12.31 -15.73 4.97
C PRO A 516 -12.75 -17.00 5.73
N SER A 517 -13.03 -18.10 5.02
CA SER A 517 -13.41 -19.37 5.65
C SER A 517 -12.31 -19.97 6.53
N ILE A 518 -11.03 -19.61 6.30
CA ILE A 518 -9.94 -20.04 7.20
C ILE A 518 -10.09 -19.46 8.61
N LEU A 519 -10.91 -18.43 8.77
CA LEU A 519 -11.25 -17.77 10.02
C LEU A 519 -12.70 -18.07 10.46
N ASN A 520 -13.32 -19.11 9.89
CA ASN A 520 -14.74 -19.44 10.10
C ASN A 520 -15.71 -18.30 9.73
N LYS A 521 -15.32 -17.40 8.80
CA LYS A 521 -16.19 -16.37 8.24
C LYS A 521 -16.74 -16.81 6.88
N PRO A 522 -17.87 -16.26 6.39
CA PRO A 522 -18.39 -16.56 5.07
C PRO A 522 -17.33 -16.38 3.98
N SER A 523 -17.17 -17.36 3.10
CA SER A 523 -16.08 -17.39 2.10
C SER A 523 -16.21 -16.32 1.02
N SER A 524 -17.43 -15.84 0.77
CA SER A 524 -17.74 -14.79 -0.20
C SER A 524 -18.99 -14.04 0.23
N MET A 525 -18.94 -12.71 0.15
CA MET A 525 -20.06 -11.80 0.36
C MET A 525 -19.99 -10.70 -0.70
N TYR A 526 -21.14 -10.13 -1.03
CA TYR A 526 -21.19 -8.89 -1.79
C TYR A 526 -20.85 -7.73 -0.85
N ALA A 527 -19.94 -6.86 -1.25
CA ALA A 527 -19.86 -5.53 -0.67
C ALA A 527 -20.87 -4.64 -1.42
N TYR A 528 -21.35 -3.61 -0.74
CA TYR A 528 -22.24 -2.64 -1.38
C TYR A 528 -22.03 -1.23 -0.85
N TYR A 529 -22.41 -0.26 -1.68
CA TYR A 529 -22.72 1.09 -1.23
C TYR A 529 -24.12 1.48 -1.68
N SER A 530 -24.82 2.23 -0.83
CA SER A 530 -26.14 2.77 -1.14
C SER A 530 -26.04 3.95 -2.09
N ASN A 531 -27.10 4.21 -2.84
CA ASN A 531 -27.38 5.53 -3.37
C ASN A 531 -27.47 6.56 -2.23
N LEU A 532 -27.41 7.85 -2.59
CA LEU A 532 -27.38 8.94 -1.62
C LEU A 532 -28.63 8.93 -0.74
N ILE A 533 -28.41 9.07 0.57
CA ILE A 533 -29.44 9.16 1.60
C ILE A 533 -29.34 10.52 2.25
N ASN A 534 -30.44 11.27 2.27
CA ASN A 534 -30.50 12.53 3.01
C ASN A 534 -30.50 12.23 4.51
N ILE A 535 -29.61 12.86 5.26
CA ILE A 535 -29.50 12.70 6.72
C ILE A 535 -30.83 13.02 7.42
N GLN A 536 -31.61 13.99 6.91
CA GLN A 536 -32.91 14.34 7.46
C GLN A 536 -33.95 13.24 7.27
N ASP A 537 -33.85 12.44 6.21
CA ASP A 537 -34.74 11.29 6.03
C ASP A 537 -34.45 10.22 7.08
N ILE A 538 -33.17 9.97 7.39
CA ILE A 538 -32.80 9.06 8.50
C ILE A 538 -33.31 9.61 9.83
N LYS A 539 -33.12 10.89 10.12
CA LYS A 539 -33.61 11.50 11.37
C LYS A 539 -35.13 11.39 11.53
N LYS A 540 -35.88 11.60 10.45
CA LYS A 540 -37.35 11.45 10.42
C LYS A 540 -37.81 10.00 10.45
N SER A 541 -36.93 9.04 10.14
CA SER A 541 -37.21 7.60 10.22
C SER A 541 -37.02 7.01 11.60
N LEU A 542 -36.44 7.77 12.54
CA LEU A 542 -36.19 7.26 13.88
C LEU A 542 -37.50 7.02 14.62
N ILE A 543 -37.61 5.84 15.24
CA ILE A 543 -38.69 5.57 16.20
C ILE A 543 -38.26 6.17 17.54
N GLY A 544 -39.09 7.08 18.04
CA GLY A 544 -38.67 8.03 19.08
C GLY A 544 -37.52 8.91 18.58
N ASP A 545 -36.47 9.06 19.39
CA ASP A 545 -35.28 9.86 19.03
C ASP A 545 -34.03 9.01 18.76
N LYS A 546 -34.17 7.68 18.67
CA LYS A 546 -33.02 6.77 18.78
C LYS A 546 -32.98 5.64 17.77
N GLU A 547 -34.11 5.04 17.42
CA GLU A 547 -34.11 3.73 16.76
C GLU A 547 -34.27 3.83 15.23
N PHE A 548 -33.25 3.41 14.46
CA PHE A 548 -33.29 3.28 13.01
C PHE A 548 -33.61 1.84 12.60
N LYS A 549 -34.84 1.60 12.13
CA LYS A 549 -35.25 0.30 11.57
C LYS A 549 -35.15 0.30 10.05
N TYR A 550 -34.54 -0.74 9.52
CA TYR A 550 -34.46 -0.98 8.09
C TYR A 550 -34.53 -2.49 7.79
N PHE A 551 -34.75 -2.83 6.53
CA PHE A 551 -34.56 -4.16 6.01
C PHE A 551 -33.96 -4.11 4.60
N ILE A 552 -33.45 -5.24 4.13
CA ILE A 552 -33.00 -5.39 2.75
C ILE A 552 -34.14 -5.98 1.92
N TRP A 553 -34.44 -5.33 0.80
CA TRP A 553 -35.40 -5.81 -0.19
C TRP A 553 -34.65 -6.21 -1.46
N GLN A 554 -34.85 -7.43 -1.94
CA GLN A 554 -34.42 -7.83 -3.27
C GLN A 554 -35.64 -7.97 -4.17
N ASP A 555 -35.78 -7.06 -5.13
CA ASP A 555 -36.82 -7.09 -6.16
C ASP A 555 -36.51 -8.23 -7.16
N LYS A 556 -37.10 -9.41 -6.93
CA LYS A 556 -36.77 -10.66 -7.63
C LYS A 556 -37.33 -10.68 -9.04
N ASN A 557 -38.42 -9.96 -9.27
CA ASN A 557 -39.11 -9.90 -10.56
C ASN A 557 -38.83 -8.59 -11.32
N ASN A 558 -38.10 -7.64 -10.70
CA ASN A 558 -37.76 -6.32 -11.22
C ASN A 558 -38.99 -5.47 -11.59
N ASN A 559 -40.09 -5.61 -10.85
CA ASN A 559 -41.33 -4.85 -11.08
C ASN A 559 -41.38 -3.52 -10.31
N GLY A 560 -40.47 -3.30 -9.34
CA GLY A 560 -40.46 -2.10 -8.51
C GLY A 560 -41.50 -2.08 -7.38
N ASP A 561 -42.21 -3.18 -7.15
CA ASP A 561 -43.23 -3.34 -6.11
C ASP A 561 -42.78 -4.39 -5.08
N TYR A 562 -42.85 -4.04 -3.79
CA TYR A 562 -42.37 -4.91 -2.73
C TYR A 562 -43.34 -6.07 -2.44
N ASP A 563 -42.88 -7.30 -2.66
CA ASP A 563 -43.57 -8.51 -2.19
C ASP A 563 -42.98 -9.03 -0.86
N ALA A 564 -43.82 -9.53 0.05
CA ALA A 564 -43.36 -9.96 1.38
C ALA A 564 -42.31 -11.10 1.37
N ASN A 565 -42.29 -11.92 0.31
CA ASN A 565 -41.32 -12.99 0.10
C ASN A 565 -39.97 -12.50 -0.48
N GLU A 566 -39.85 -11.21 -0.75
CA GLU A 566 -38.65 -10.53 -1.25
C GLU A 566 -37.84 -9.86 -0.14
N LYS A 567 -38.35 -9.87 1.08
CA LYS A 567 -37.63 -9.41 2.26
C LYS A 567 -36.45 -10.33 2.56
N VAL A 568 -35.26 -9.74 2.63
CA VAL A 568 -34.06 -10.38 3.14
C VAL A 568 -33.93 -10.02 4.61
N ASN A 569 -34.10 -11.01 5.48
CA ASN A 569 -34.03 -10.82 6.92
C ASN A 569 -32.58 -10.63 7.38
N ILE A 570 -32.39 -9.66 8.27
CA ILE A 570 -31.11 -9.35 8.92
C ILE A 570 -31.15 -9.92 10.33
N ASP A 571 -30.12 -10.69 10.69
CA ASP A 571 -29.94 -11.20 12.05
C ASP A 571 -29.19 -10.15 12.89
N PHE A 572 -29.94 -9.22 13.49
CA PHE A 572 -29.37 -8.14 14.29
C PHE A 572 -28.60 -8.62 15.53
N LYS A 573 -28.90 -9.81 16.06
CA LYS A 573 -28.15 -10.40 17.18
C LYS A 573 -26.75 -10.82 16.72
N LYS A 574 -26.67 -11.48 15.56
CA LYS A 574 -25.38 -11.80 14.94
C LYS A 574 -24.58 -10.55 14.59
N GLU A 575 -25.23 -9.55 13.99
CA GLU A 575 -24.61 -8.24 13.68
C GLU A 575 -24.03 -7.56 14.92
N PHE A 576 -24.76 -7.60 16.05
CA PHE A 576 -24.31 -7.02 17.32
C PHE A 576 -23.09 -7.74 17.88
N ASN A 577 -23.08 -9.08 17.82
CA ASN A 577 -21.93 -9.88 18.22
C ASN A 577 -20.69 -9.56 17.36
N ILE A 578 -20.88 -9.44 16.04
CA ILE A 578 -19.80 -9.04 15.13
C ILE A 578 -19.31 -7.62 15.46
N GLN A 579 -20.19 -6.66 15.73
CA GLN A 579 -19.79 -5.29 16.10
C GLN A 579 -18.96 -5.27 17.38
N ASN A 580 -19.37 -6.03 18.40
CA ASN A 580 -18.64 -6.13 19.66
C ASN A 580 -17.31 -6.86 19.52
N GLU A 581 -17.22 -7.84 18.60
CA GLU A 581 -15.96 -8.46 18.24
C GLU A 581 -15.05 -7.46 17.55
N ILE A 582 -15.55 -6.72 16.56
CA ILE A 582 -14.78 -5.80 15.70
C ILE A 582 -14.32 -4.54 16.44
N GLN A 583 -15.10 -4.01 17.37
CA GLN A 583 -14.78 -2.81 18.16
C GLN A 583 -14.37 -1.61 17.30
N ARG A 584 -15.10 -1.37 16.21
CA ARG A 584 -14.94 -0.20 15.35
C ARG A 584 -16.24 0.57 15.25
N SER A 585 -16.16 1.88 15.46
CA SER A 585 -17.30 2.79 15.28
C SER A 585 -17.59 3.02 13.79
N ILE A 586 -18.88 3.03 13.39
CA ILE A 586 -19.31 3.37 12.03
C ILE A 586 -19.61 4.86 11.99
N ILE A 587 -18.65 5.65 11.53
CA ILE A 587 -18.70 7.11 11.56
C ILE A 587 -18.58 7.62 10.13
N ASN A 588 -19.26 8.70 9.81
CA ASN A 588 -19.08 9.36 8.53
C ASN A 588 -17.74 10.11 8.48
N SER A 589 -16.97 9.96 7.39
CA SER A 589 -15.57 10.40 7.21
C SER A 589 -15.23 11.77 7.83
N ARG A 590 -14.92 11.77 9.14
CA ARG A 590 -14.69 12.96 9.97
C ARG A 590 -13.28 13.50 9.83
N LYS A 591 -12.29 12.60 9.70
CA LYS A 591 -10.86 12.92 9.70
C LYS A 591 -10.49 13.96 8.64
N SER A 592 -10.97 13.80 7.40
CA SER A 592 -10.76 14.77 6.33
C SER A 592 -11.32 16.16 6.69
N PHE A 593 -12.44 16.23 7.41
CA PHE A 593 -13.04 17.50 7.83
C PHE A 593 -12.30 18.17 8.98
N GLU A 594 -11.72 17.39 9.89
CA GLU A 594 -10.87 17.92 10.96
C GLU A 594 -9.59 18.53 10.38
N ILE A 595 -8.94 17.84 9.43
CA ILE A 595 -7.77 18.36 8.71
C ILE A 595 -8.10 19.66 7.97
N GLN A 596 -9.26 19.72 7.31
CA GLN A 596 -9.73 20.89 6.57
C GLN A 596 -10.36 21.99 7.44
N LYS A 597 -10.55 21.74 8.74
CA LYS A 597 -11.31 22.62 9.67
C LYS A 597 -12.72 22.96 9.17
N ASN A 598 -13.39 22.02 8.52
CA ASN A 598 -14.71 22.29 7.96
C ASN A 598 -15.80 22.18 9.03
N THR A 599 -16.12 23.30 9.68
CA THR A 599 -17.09 23.36 10.78
C THR A 599 -18.49 22.88 10.39
N LYS A 600 -18.97 23.19 9.17
CA LYS A 600 -20.26 22.70 8.66
C LYS A 600 -20.27 21.18 8.54
N ALA A 601 -19.21 20.61 7.99
CA ALA A 601 -19.08 19.16 7.82
C ALA A 601 -18.97 18.43 9.18
N LEU A 602 -18.19 18.99 10.11
CA LEU A 602 -18.06 18.49 11.49
C LEU A 602 -19.40 18.55 12.25
N PHE A 603 -20.19 19.61 12.07
CA PHE A 603 -21.52 19.71 12.67
C PHE A 603 -22.50 18.64 12.14
N ASN A 604 -22.27 18.17 10.92
CA ASN A 604 -23.06 17.10 10.30
C ASN A 604 -22.43 15.72 10.48
N SER A 605 -21.38 15.56 11.28
CA SER A 605 -20.86 14.24 11.63
C SER A 605 -21.86 13.44 12.47
N HIS A 606 -22.00 12.16 12.16
CA HIS A 606 -22.86 11.20 12.82
C HIS A 606 -22.15 9.88 13.02
N ILE A 607 -22.60 9.12 14.00
CA ILE A 607 -22.20 7.75 14.28
C ILE A 607 -23.44 6.86 14.18
N LEU A 608 -23.27 5.72 13.52
CA LEU A 608 -24.24 4.64 13.52
C LEU A 608 -23.76 3.55 14.47
N LYS A 609 -24.59 3.12 15.42
CA LYS A 609 -24.22 2.12 16.43
C LYS A 609 -25.32 1.10 16.61
N LEU A 610 -25.00 -0.18 16.51
CA LEU A 610 -25.92 -1.25 16.90
C LEU A 610 -25.93 -1.38 18.43
N ASN A 611 -27.12 -1.29 19.02
CA ASN A 611 -27.37 -1.35 20.46
C ASN A 611 -28.16 -2.62 20.80
N TYR A 612 -28.11 -2.97 22.08
CA TYR A 612 -28.88 -4.03 22.69
C TYR A 612 -29.54 -3.50 23.96
N GLU A 613 -30.81 -3.79 24.13
CA GLU A 613 -31.56 -3.51 25.34
C GLU A 613 -32.49 -4.68 25.66
N LYS A 614 -32.70 -4.95 26.95
CA LYS A 614 -33.76 -5.84 27.40
C LYS A 614 -35.02 -5.03 27.64
N THR A 615 -36.10 -5.45 27.03
CA THR A 615 -37.44 -4.90 27.25
C THR A 615 -38.35 -5.98 27.83
N THR A 616 -39.49 -5.60 28.38
CA THR A 616 -40.54 -6.54 28.76
C THR A 616 -41.73 -6.39 27.84
N ASP A 617 -42.28 -7.51 27.37
CA ASP A 617 -43.48 -7.51 26.55
C ASP A 617 -44.75 -7.22 27.37
N THR A 618 -45.90 -7.21 26.70
CA THR A 618 -47.21 -6.99 27.33
C THR A 618 -47.61 -8.08 28.33
N LEU A 619 -46.91 -9.22 28.34
CA LEU A 619 -47.10 -10.35 29.25
C LEU A 619 -46.02 -10.40 30.36
N GLY A 620 -45.13 -9.40 30.43
CA GLY A 620 -44.04 -9.32 31.40
C GLY A 620 -42.85 -10.23 31.08
N GLN A 621 -42.76 -10.80 29.89
CA GLN A 621 -41.62 -11.62 29.46
C GLN A 621 -40.49 -10.73 28.94
N GLU A 622 -39.24 -11.07 29.30
CA GLU A 622 -38.06 -10.37 28.78
C GLU A 622 -37.86 -10.65 27.28
N ILE A 623 -37.70 -9.59 26.49
CA ILE A 623 -37.37 -9.63 25.07
C ILE A 623 -36.05 -8.89 24.84
N ASP A 624 -35.13 -9.58 24.17
CA ASP A 624 -33.90 -9.00 23.62
C ASP A 624 -34.25 -8.11 22.42
N ASN A 625 -33.99 -6.80 22.51
CA ASN A 625 -34.17 -5.86 21.41
C ASN A 625 -32.80 -5.39 20.87
N TYR A 626 -32.62 -5.45 19.55
CA TYR A 626 -31.40 -5.04 18.85
C TYR A 626 -31.75 -4.02 17.78
N TYR A 627 -31.06 -2.88 17.79
CA TYR A 627 -31.34 -1.80 16.85
C TYR A 627 -30.17 -0.87 16.58
N TYR A 628 -30.14 -0.28 15.40
CA TYR A 628 -29.19 0.78 15.11
C TYR A 628 -29.68 2.11 15.67
N SER A 629 -28.79 2.85 16.31
CA SER A 629 -28.99 4.27 16.59
C SER A 629 -28.16 5.12 15.65
N PHE A 630 -28.73 6.27 15.29
CA PHE A 630 -28.08 7.28 14.46
C PHE A 630 -27.95 8.57 15.25
N VAL A 631 -26.75 8.85 15.74
CA VAL A 631 -26.50 9.93 16.71
C VAL A 631 -25.51 10.92 16.13
N LYS A 632 -25.69 12.21 16.45
CA LYS A 632 -24.70 13.24 16.13
C LYS A 632 -23.38 12.95 16.84
N TYR A 633 -22.27 13.12 16.14
CA TYR A 633 -20.94 12.69 16.59
C TYR A 633 -20.00 13.84 16.95
#